data_AF-A0A1H6ZNB0-F1
#
_entry.id   AF-A0A1H6ZNB0-F1
#
_cell.length_a   1.000
_cell.length_b   1.000
_cell.length_c   1.000
_cell.angle_alpha   90.00
_cell.angle_beta   90.00
_cell.angle_gamma   90.00
#
_symmetry.space_group_name_H-M   'P 1'
#
loop_
_entity.id
_entity.type
_entity.pdbx_description
1 polymer ?
#
loop_
_entity_poly.entity_id
_entity_poly.type
_entity_poly.pdbx_seq_one_letter_code
_entity_poly.pdbx_strand_id
1 'polypeptide(L)' 'MKILVPVKRVVDYNVKVRVKADNSGVDLANVKMALNPFCEIAVEEAVRL' A
#
# COMPACT_ATOMS: atom_id res chain seq x y z
N MET A 1 16.59 6.76 21.35
CA MET A 1 15.17 6.88 21.02
C MET A 1 14.74 5.64 20.23
N LYS A 2 13.47 5.21 20.29
CA LYS A 2 12.94 4.12 19.45
C LYS A 2 11.61 4.59 18.85
N ILE A 3 11.45 4.46 17.53
CA ILE A 3 10.26 4.86 16.79
C ILE A 3 9.65 3.61 16.14
N LEU A 4 8.33 3.43 16.30
CA LEU A 4 7.57 2.39 15.61
C LEU A 4 6.79 3.01 14.45
N VAL A 5 7.03 2.56 13.23
CA VAL A 5 6.34 3.04 12.03
C VAL A 5 5.48 1.93 11.42
N PRO A 6 4.14 2.02 11.49
CA PRO A 6 3.27 1.06 10.83
C PRO A 6 3.26 1.29 9.31
N VAL A 7 3.37 0.19 8.55
CA VAL A 7 3.28 0.21 7.09
C VAL A 7 2.20 -0.74 6.60
N LYS A 8 1.63 -0.46 5.43
CA LYS A 8 0.60 -1.30 4.80
C LYS A 8 0.95 -1.60 3.35
N ARG A 9 0.86 -2.88 2.98
CA ARG A 9 0.93 -3.34 1.57
C ARG A 9 -0.43 -3.14 0.90
N VAL A 10 -0.45 -2.44 -0.24
CA VAL A 10 -1.67 -2.09 -0.99
C VAL A 10 -1.45 -2.29 -2.49
N VAL A 11 -2.51 -2.18 -3.31
CA VAL A 11 -2.39 -2.12 -4.76
C VAL A 11 -1.59 -0.87 -5.14
N ASP A 12 -0.66 -0.99 -6.10
CA ASP A 12 0.13 0.15 -6.59
C ASP A 12 -0.81 1.27 -7.07
N TYR A 13 -0.50 2.51 -6.70
CA TYR A 13 -1.38 3.65 -6.94
C TYR A 13 -1.60 3.96 -8.44
N ASN A 14 -0.74 3.46 -9.32
CA ASN A 14 -0.90 3.59 -10.78
C ASN A 14 -1.79 2.49 -11.39
N VAL A 15 -2.14 1.45 -10.62
CA VAL A 15 -2.97 0.35 -11.12
C VAL A 15 -4.45 0.73 -10.98
N LYS A 16 -5.16 0.70 -12.11
CA LYS A 16 -6.63 0.83 -12.10
C LYS A 16 -7.25 -0.46 -11.57
N VAL A 17 -7.84 -0.39 -10.39
CA VAL A 17 -8.54 -1.52 -9.74
C VAL A 17 -9.74 -1.99 -10.55
N ARG A 18 -10.00 -3.31 -10.51
CA ARG A 18 -11.17 -3.95 -11.11
C ARG A 18 -11.98 -4.64 -10.01
N VAL A 19 -13.30 -4.66 -10.18
CA VAL A 19 -14.20 -5.40 -9.29
C VAL A 19 -14.38 -6.81 -9.84
N LYS A 20 -14.43 -7.82 -8.97
CA LYS A 20 -14.75 -9.19 -9.34
C LYS A 20 -16.16 -9.28 -9.93
N ALA A 21 -16.38 -10.23 -10.85
CA ALA A 21 -17.68 -10.40 -11.52
C ALA A 21 -18.85 -10.70 -10.55
N ASP A 22 -18.55 -11.30 -9.40
CA ASP A 22 -19.51 -11.63 -8.35
C ASP A 22 -19.78 -10.46 -7.36
N ASN A 23 -19.17 -9.29 -7.59
CA ASN A 23 -19.22 -8.13 -6.69
C ASN A 23 -18.71 -8.37 -5.26
N SER A 24 -17.96 -9.45 -5.01
CA SER A 24 -17.43 -9.76 -3.66
C SER A 24 -16.28 -8.86 -3.22
N GLY A 25 -15.68 -8.08 -4.14
CA GLY A 25 -14.62 -7.12 -3.85
C GLY A 25 -13.72 -6.82 -5.05
N VAL A 26 -12.54 -6.28 -4.74
CA VAL A 26 -11.51 -5.94 -5.75
C VAL A 26 -10.78 -7.21 -6.19
N ASP A 27 -10.52 -7.32 -7.48
CA ASP A 27 -9.66 -8.36 -8.03
C ASP A 27 -8.19 -7.99 -7.79
N LEU A 28 -7.53 -8.79 -6.94
CA LEU A 28 -6.11 -8.64 -6.60
C LEU A 28 -5.22 -9.64 -7.35
N ALA A 29 -5.79 -10.46 -8.26
CA ALA A 29 -5.00 -11.38 -9.04
C ALA A 29 -4.14 -10.61 -10.06
N ASN A 30 -2.85 -10.97 -10.15
CA ASN A 30 -1.90 -10.40 -11.12
C ASN A 30 -1.76 -8.87 -11.11
N VAL A 31 -2.12 -8.20 -10.00
CA VAL A 31 -1.89 -6.75 -9.85
C VAL A 31 -0.59 -6.48 -9.12
N LYS A 32 0.08 -5.38 -9.50
CA LYS A 32 1.27 -4.91 -8.77
C LYS A 32 0.84 -4.42 -7.39
N MET A 33 1.50 -4.95 -6.36
CA MET A 33 1.34 -4.51 -4.97
C MET A 33 2.56 -3.67 -4.57
N ALA A 34 2.34 -2.64 -3.75
CA ALA A 34 3.36 -1.70 -3.31
C ALA A 34 3.17 -1.33 -1.83
N LEU A 35 4.15 -0.61 -1.27
CA LEU A 35 3.95 0.10 -0.01
C LEU A 35 2.88 1.18 -0.23
N ASN A 36 2.06 1.44 0.78
CA ASN A 36 1.17 2.58 0.72
C ASN A 36 2.01 3.87 0.62
N PRO A 37 1.70 4.80 -0.30
CA PRO A 37 2.52 6.00 -0.51
C PRO A 37 2.72 6.86 0.75
N PHE A 38 1.73 6.91 1.65
CA PHE A 38 1.85 7.65 2.91
C PHE A 38 2.79 6.95 3.90
N CYS A 39 2.84 5.62 3.85
CA CYS A 39 3.78 4.84 4.65
C CYS A 39 5.24 5.06 4.20
N GLU A 40 5.51 5.34 2.92
CA GLU A 40 6.86 5.67 2.46
C GLU A 40 7.36 6.96 3.08
N ILE A 41 6.50 7.99 3.15
CA ILE A 41 6.80 9.27 3.80
C ILE A 41 7.05 9.08 5.30
N ALA A 42 6.20 8.27 5.96
CA ALA A 42 6.36 8.00 7.39
C ALA A 42 7.68 7.27 7.71
N VAL A 43 8.11 6.35 6.83
CA VAL A 43 9.40 5.67 6.97
C VAL A 43 10.56 6.63 6.72
N GLU A 44 10.50 7.46 5.68
CA GLU A 44 11.54 8.47 5.39
C GLU A 44 11.77 9.40 6.59
N GLU A 45 10.69 9.92 7.19
CA GLU A 45 10.82 10.82 8.34
C GLU A 45 11.42 10.12 9.57
N ALA A 46 11.04 8.86 9.83
CA ALA A 46 11.60 8.11 10.94
C ALA A 46 13.09 7.75 10.76
N VAL A 47 13.58 7.72 9.52
CA VAL A 47 15.02 7.53 9.23
C VAL A 47 15.82 8.82 9.43
N ARG A 48 15.19 9.99 9.30
CA ARG A 48 15.84 11.30 9.51
C ARG A 48 16.03 11.68 10.98
N LEU A 49 15.20 11.14 11.88
CA LEU A 49 15.19 11.40 13.33
C LEU A 49 16.17 10.50 14.10
#